data_AF-A0A1H3CW21-F1
#
_entry.id   AF-A0A1H3CW21-F1
#
_cell.length_a   1.000
_cell.length_b   1.000
_cell.length_c   1.000
_cell.angle_alpha   90.00
_cell.angle_beta   90.00
_cell.angle_gamma   90.00
#
_symmetry.space_group_name_H-M   'P 1'
#
loop_
_entity.id
_entity.type
_entity.pdbx_description
1 polymer ?
#
loop_
_entity_poly.entity_id
_entity_poly.type
_entity_poly.pdbx_seq_one_letter_code
_entity_poly.pdbx_strand_id
1 'polypeptide(L)'
;MELPFTHKPGRRERHLRRRHENPLFAWPTQEVPPEDLLAAQQADHEEMEAFRTDFRALVQKAVELPPDAGSESVLGLKEALERHYEQSFGLPETHTDERTAIRKLIALIMQAVKRAAGVDPLARQELADEEEAREIHFRLLEQPLVADLLHPESPIGPDQLAPAVLSATLDEVAAVLQILDPEQCAELADQAIRLLEDRAAQGVDVAAARRRLDLILTSLGVGDAPRH
;
A
#
# COMPACT_ATOMS: atom_id res chain seq x y z
N MET A 1 4.79 21.80 -19.95
CA MET A 1 4.39 20.84 -21.02
C MET A 1 3.58 19.77 -20.32
N GLU A 2 2.43 19.33 -20.81
CA GLU A 2 1.67 18.29 -20.10
C GLU A 2 2.46 16.98 -20.14
N LEU A 3 2.96 16.52 -18.99
CA LEU A 3 3.72 15.27 -18.91
C LEU A 3 2.79 14.08 -19.20
N PRO A 4 3.22 13.10 -20.01
CA PRO A 4 2.38 11.98 -20.45
C PRO A 4 2.25 10.91 -19.36
N PHE A 5 1.70 11.28 -18.21
CA PHE A 5 1.33 10.35 -17.15
C PHE A 5 0.25 9.37 -17.65
N THR A 6 0.41 8.08 -17.36
CA THR A 6 -0.54 7.05 -17.76
C THR A 6 -1.85 7.16 -16.97
N HIS A 7 -2.96 6.68 -17.51
CA HIS A 7 -4.24 6.73 -16.79
C HIS A 7 -4.24 5.81 -15.55
N LYS A 8 -3.58 4.65 -15.63
CA LYS A 8 -3.49 3.64 -14.56
C LYS A 8 -2.02 3.34 -14.24
N PRO A 9 -1.34 4.28 -13.57
CA PRO A 9 0.09 4.18 -13.28
C PRO A 9 0.41 3.08 -12.26
N GLY A 10 1.59 2.50 -12.38
CA GLY A 10 2.20 1.70 -11.33
C GLY A 10 2.74 2.57 -10.19
N ARG A 11 3.26 1.93 -9.14
CA ARG A 11 3.70 2.57 -7.89
C ARG A 11 4.74 3.67 -8.12
N ARG A 12 5.70 3.46 -9.02
CA ARG A 12 6.81 4.40 -9.25
C ARG A 12 6.28 5.64 -9.94
N GLU A 13 5.51 5.46 -11.00
CA GLU A 13 4.87 6.57 -11.70
C GLU A 13 3.86 7.33 -10.81
N ARG A 14 3.07 6.62 -10.00
CA ARG A 14 2.16 7.24 -9.02
C ARG A 14 2.90 8.18 -8.08
N HIS A 15 4.05 7.75 -7.57
CA HIS A 15 4.83 8.59 -6.67
C HIS A 15 5.42 9.82 -7.37
N LEU A 16 5.91 9.67 -8.60
CA LEU A 16 6.31 10.83 -9.41
C LEU A 16 5.14 11.80 -9.62
N ARG A 17 3.93 11.29 -9.87
CA ARG A 17 2.74 12.14 -9.97
C ARG A 17 2.42 12.88 -8.67
N ARG A 18 2.60 12.25 -7.51
CA ARG A 18 2.43 12.94 -6.21
C ARG A 18 3.41 14.10 -6.05
N ARG A 19 4.64 13.94 -6.57
CA ARG A 19 5.73 14.93 -6.48
C ARG A 19 5.59 16.07 -7.48
N HIS A 20 5.01 15.80 -8.64
CA HIS A 20 4.93 16.74 -9.75
C HIS A 20 4.26 18.05 -9.36
N GLU A 21 5.02 19.14 -9.42
CA GLU A 21 4.57 20.50 -9.07
C GLU A 21 3.95 20.62 -7.67
N ASN A 22 4.27 19.70 -6.77
CA ASN A 22 3.68 19.68 -5.44
C ASN A 22 4.58 20.40 -4.43
N PRO A 23 4.12 21.53 -3.85
CA PRO A 23 4.95 22.33 -2.95
C PRO A 23 5.30 21.58 -1.66
N LEU A 24 4.53 20.56 -1.27
CA LEU A 24 4.84 19.77 -0.07
C LEU A 24 6.12 18.94 -0.26
N PHE A 25 6.44 18.54 -1.48
CA PHE A 25 7.66 17.77 -1.77
C PHE A 25 8.89 18.64 -2.00
N ALA A 26 8.74 19.83 -2.59
CA ALA A 26 9.84 20.75 -2.83
C ALA A 26 9.35 22.20 -2.92
N TRP A 27 10.17 23.15 -2.44
CA TRP A 27 9.94 24.57 -2.64
C TRP A 27 11.23 25.28 -3.11
N PRO A 28 11.21 25.99 -4.24
CA PRO A 28 10.11 26.10 -5.22
C PRO A 28 9.65 24.75 -5.78
N THR A 29 8.43 24.70 -6.31
CA THR A 29 7.90 23.48 -6.92
C THR A 29 8.77 23.03 -8.09
N GLN A 30 8.87 21.71 -8.28
CA GLN A 30 9.66 21.11 -9.34
C GLN A 30 8.76 20.25 -10.23
N GLU A 31 8.92 20.40 -11.55
CA GLU A 31 8.36 19.45 -12.50
C GLU A 31 9.13 18.13 -12.41
N VAL A 32 8.48 17.03 -12.80
CA VAL A 32 9.15 15.73 -12.86
C VAL A 32 9.93 15.69 -14.17
N PRO A 33 11.22 15.32 -14.16
CA PRO A 33 11.98 15.17 -15.39
C PRO A 33 11.36 14.11 -16.31
N PRO A 34 11.22 14.35 -17.63
CA PRO A 34 10.67 13.37 -18.56
C PRO A 34 11.42 12.02 -18.56
N GLU A 35 12.73 12.04 -18.34
CA GLU A 35 13.58 10.87 -18.22
C GLU A 35 13.24 10.01 -16.99
N ASP A 36 12.94 10.64 -15.85
CA ASP A 36 12.53 9.96 -14.63
C ASP A 36 11.15 9.31 -14.81
N LEU A 37 10.24 10.02 -15.48
CA LEU A 37 8.91 9.49 -15.80
C LEU A 37 9.00 8.27 -16.72
N LEU A 38 9.82 8.34 -17.78
CA LEU A 38 10.02 7.22 -18.69
C LEU A 38 10.65 6.02 -17.98
N ALA A 39 11.66 6.25 -17.14
CA ALA A 39 12.30 5.18 -16.38
C ALA A 39 11.32 4.50 -15.39
N ALA A 40 10.49 5.30 -14.71
CA ALA A 40 9.45 4.77 -13.81
C ALA A 40 8.41 3.93 -14.57
N GLN A 41 7.92 4.42 -15.71
CA GLN A 41 6.97 3.70 -16.56
C GLN A 41 7.55 2.38 -17.08
N GLN A 42 8.82 2.38 -17.48
CA GLN A 42 9.50 1.16 -17.92
C GLN A 42 9.63 0.15 -16.77
N ALA A 43 10.08 0.57 -15.59
CA ALA A 43 10.21 -0.31 -14.43
C ALA A 43 8.86 -0.86 -13.96
N ASP A 44 7.81 -0.04 -13.95
CA ASP A 44 6.45 -0.48 -13.64
C ASP A 44 5.92 -1.51 -14.66
N HIS A 45 6.27 -1.38 -15.94
CA HIS A 45 5.92 -2.34 -16.98
C HIS A 45 6.70 -3.66 -16.84
N GLU A 46 8.00 -3.59 -16.58
CA GLU A 46 8.83 -4.77 -16.34
C GLU A 46 8.33 -5.59 -15.14
N GLU A 47 7.95 -4.91 -14.05
CA GLU A 47 7.35 -5.56 -12.87
C GLU A 47 6.01 -6.24 -13.22
N MET A 48 5.19 -5.63 -14.07
CA MET A 48 3.92 -6.21 -14.50
C MET A 48 4.10 -7.49 -15.34
N GLU A 49 5.10 -7.52 -16.22
CA GLU A 49 5.39 -8.72 -17.03
C GLU A 49 5.96 -9.86 -16.17
N ALA A 50 6.79 -9.53 -15.19
CA ALA A 50 7.25 -10.50 -14.18
C ALA A 50 6.06 -11.06 -13.39
N PHE A 51 5.18 -10.19 -12.89
CA PHE A 51 3.97 -10.58 -12.16
C PHE A 51 3.09 -11.55 -12.97
N ARG A 52 2.86 -11.29 -14.26
CA ARG A 52 2.06 -12.16 -15.14
C ARG A 52 2.69 -13.55 -15.30
N THR A 53 4.01 -13.61 -15.41
CA THR A 53 4.75 -14.86 -15.54
C THR A 53 4.65 -15.68 -14.25
N ASP A 54 4.91 -15.04 -13.11
CA ASP A 54 4.88 -15.67 -11.80
C ASP A 54 3.46 -16.09 -11.38
N PHE A 55 2.44 -15.30 -11.73
CA PHE A 55 1.04 -15.66 -11.49
C PHE A 55 0.65 -16.97 -12.18
N ARG A 56 1.04 -17.15 -13.45
CA ARG A 56 0.80 -18.42 -14.17
C ARG A 56 1.50 -19.60 -13.49
N ALA A 57 2.74 -19.39 -13.03
CA ALA A 57 3.49 -20.41 -12.31
C ALA A 57 2.82 -20.77 -10.97
N LEU A 58 2.28 -19.79 -10.24
CA LEU A 58 1.54 -20.03 -8.99
C LEU A 58 0.23 -20.78 -9.21
N VAL A 59 -0.53 -20.41 -10.23
CA VAL A 59 -1.76 -21.15 -10.59
C VAL A 59 -1.42 -22.59 -10.94
N GLN A 60 -0.35 -22.84 -11.72
CA GLN A 60 0.08 -24.19 -12.06
C GLN A 60 0.48 -24.98 -10.80
N LYS A 61 1.27 -24.39 -9.89
CA LYS A 61 1.63 -25.00 -8.61
C LYS A 61 0.41 -25.34 -7.76
N ALA A 62 -0.62 -24.49 -7.76
CA ALA A 62 -1.86 -24.75 -7.02
C ALA A 62 -2.64 -25.93 -7.60
N VAL A 63 -2.67 -26.09 -8.93
CA VAL A 63 -3.33 -27.20 -9.61
C VAL A 63 -2.57 -28.52 -9.44
N GLU A 64 -1.24 -28.47 -9.44
CA GLU A 64 -0.37 -29.64 -9.30
C GLU A 64 -0.18 -30.09 -7.84
N LEU A 65 -0.73 -29.35 -6.87
CA LEU A 65 -0.58 -29.65 -5.46
C LEU A 65 -1.20 -31.02 -5.12
N PRO A 66 -0.41 -32.00 -4.64
CA PRO A 66 -0.93 -33.34 -4.41
C PRO A 66 -1.85 -33.37 -3.17
N PRO A 67 -2.79 -34.34 -3.08
CA PRO A 67 -3.73 -34.43 -1.96
C PRO A 67 -3.07 -34.64 -0.59
N ASP A 68 -1.86 -35.20 -0.57
CA ASP A 68 -1.03 -35.46 0.62
C ASP A 68 0.12 -34.45 0.77
N ALA A 69 0.03 -33.30 0.10
CA ALA A 69 1.01 -32.22 0.25
C ALA A 69 1.20 -31.85 1.72
N GLY A 70 2.46 -31.75 2.13
CA GLY A 70 2.81 -31.33 3.49
C GLY A 70 2.33 -29.91 3.79
N SER A 71 2.05 -29.64 5.07
CA SER A 71 1.56 -28.33 5.52
C SER A 71 2.49 -27.18 5.12
N GLU A 72 3.80 -27.41 5.08
CA GLU A 72 4.79 -26.41 4.63
C GLU A 72 4.56 -25.99 3.16
N SER A 73 4.34 -26.94 2.26
CA SER A 73 4.08 -26.64 0.84
C SER A 73 2.76 -25.89 0.65
N VAL A 74 1.73 -26.26 1.41
CA VAL A 74 0.41 -25.60 1.39
C VAL A 74 0.50 -24.16 1.89
N LEU A 75 1.18 -23.95 3.03
CA LEU A 75 1.35 -22.62 3.62
C LEU A 75 2.29 -21.73 2.79
N GLY A 76 3.35 -22.30 2.21
CA GLY A 76 4.22 -21.56 1.29
C GLY A 76 3.50 -21.11 0.01
N LEU A 77 2.56 -21.93 -0.50
CA LEU A 77 1.71 -21.51 -1.62
C LEU A 77 0.75 -20.39 -1.23
N LYS A 78 0.15 -20.44 -0.04
CA LYS A 78 -0.68 -19.35 0.51
C LYS A 78 0.11 -18.04 0.60
N GLU A 79 1.29 -18.07 1.21
CA GLU A 79 2.14 -16.88 1.37
C GLU A 79 2.52 -16.28 0.00
N ALA A 80 2.87 -17.13 -0.97
CA ALA A 80 3.18 -16.67 -2.32
C ALA A 80 1.96 -16.04 -3.03
N LEU A 81 0.77 -16.60 -2.84
CA LEU A 81 -0.48 -16.03 -3.35
C LEU A 81 -0.79 -14.68 -2.70
N GLU A 82 -0.61 -14.55 -1.39
CA GLU A 82 -0.80 -13.29 -0.65
C GLU A 82 0.15 -12.20 -1.12
N ARG A 83 1.44 -12.52 -1.27
CA ARG A 83 2.43 -11.60 -1.84
C ARG A 83 2.06 -11.16 -3.26
N HIS A 84 1.54 -12.06 -4.08
CA HIS A 84 1.05 -11.69 -5.41
C HIS A 84 -0.20 -10.82 -5.35
N TYR A 85 -1.11 -11.08 -4.41
CA TYR A 85 -2.27 -10.24 -4.18
C TYR A 85 -1.83 -8.81 -3.85
N GLU A 86 -0.90 -8.65 -2.90
CA GLU A 86 -0.29 -7.37 -2.51
C GLU A 86 0.37 -6.66 -3.69
N GLN A 87 1.24 -7.36 -4.42
CA GLN A 87 1.98 -6.80 -5.54
C GLN A 87 1.05 -6.20 -6.59
N SER A 88 -0.09 -6.84 -6.87
CA SER A 88 -1.02 -6.44 -7.92
C SER A 88 -1.62 -5.03 -7.75
N PHE A 89 -1.66 -4.48 -6.54
CA PHE A 89 -2.12 -3.09 -6.29
C PHE A 89 -1.06 -2.04 -6.66
N GLY A 90 0.20 -2.46 -6.72
CA GLY A 90 1.34 -1.66 -7.11
C GLY A 90 1.56 -1.54 -8.61
N LEU A 91 0.90 -2.37 -9.41
CA LEU A 91 1.16 -2.50 -10.84
C LEU A 91 0.38 -1.47 -11.67
N PRO A 92 0.86 -1.16 -12.89
CA PRO A 92 0.06 -0.41 -13.86
C PRO A 92 -1.15 -1.24 -14.32
N GLU A 93 -2.13 -0.58 -14.94
CA GLU A 93 -3.39 -1.19 -15.39
C GLU A 93 -4.31 -1.66 -14.25
N THR A 94 -5.18 -2.64 -14.49
CA THR A 94 -6.11 -3.17 -13.47
C THR A 94 -6.06 -4.69 -13.49
N HIS A 95 -5.84 -5.26 -12.31
CA HIS A 95 -5.66 -6.71 -12.12
C HIS A 95 -6.79 -7.31 -11.29
N THR A 96 -8.04 -6.91 -11.56
CA THR A 96 -9.20 -7.34 -10.76
C THR A 96 -9.48 -8.83 -10.90
N ASP A 97 -9.29 -9.39 -12.09
CA ASP A 97 -9.53 -10.81 -12.35
C ASP A 97 -8.48 -11.67 -11.67
N GLU A 98 -7.20 -11.28 -11.75
CA GLU A 98 -6.09 -11.91 -11.05
C GLU A 98 -6.30 -11.87 -9.54
N ARG A 99 -6.63 -10.70 -8.98
CA ARG A 99 -6.95 -10.55 -7.54
C ARG A 99 -8.11 -11.45 -7.13
N THR A 100 -9.16 -11.52 -7.94
CA THR A 100 -10.32 -12.39 -7.68
C THR A 100 -9.92 -13.87 -7.68
N ALA A 101 -9.10 -14.29 -8.64
CA ALA A 101 -8.60 -15.65 -8.73
C ALA A 101 -7.70 -16.00 -7.53
N ILE A 102 -6.78 -15.11 -7.16
CA ILE A 102 -5.90 -15.27 -6.00
C ILE A 102 -6.71 -15.42 -4.71
N ARG A 103 -7.68 -14.54 -4.46
CA ARG A 103 -8.57 -14.65 -3.28
C ARG A 103 -9.30 -15.99 -3.21
N LYS A 104 -9.79 -16.50 -4.34
CA LYS A 104 -10.43 -17.81 -4.41
C LYS A 104 -9.45 -18.95 -4.06
N LEU A 105 -8.23 -18.90 -4.58
CA LEU A 105 -7.20 -19.91 -4.28
C LEU A 105 -6.81 -19.89 -2.79
N ILE A 106 -6.59 -18.70 -2.21
CA ILE A 106 -6.31 -18.55 -0.78
C ILE A 106 -7.46 -19.14 0.05
N ALA A 107 -8.71 -18.80 -0.28
CA ALA A 107 -9.88 -19.33 0.43
C ALA A 107 -9.97 -20.86 0.37
N LEU A 108 -9.67 -21.47 -0.79
CA LEU A 108 -9.64 -22.93 -0.95
C LEU A 108 -8.53 -23.58 -0.11
N ILE A 109 -7.34 -22.99 -0.11
CA ILE A 109 -6.21 -23.44 0.72
C ILE A 109 -6.61 -23.38 2.20
N MET A 110 -7.18 -22.27 2.66
CA MET A 110 -7.58 -22.09 4.05
C MET A 110 -8.71 -23.04 4.46
N GLN A 111 -9.62 -23.40 3.56
CA GLN A 111 -10.61 -24.46 3.82
C GLN A 111 -9.97 -25.84 3.99
N ALA A 112 -8.90 -26.15 3.25
CA ALA A 112 -8.15 -27.39 3.44
C ALA A 112 -7.40 -27.39 4.79
N VAL A 113 -6.73 -26.29 5.13
CA VAL A 113 -6.03 -26.12 6.42
C VAL A 113 -7.00 -26.23 7.60
N LYS A 114 -8.16 -25.56 7.55
CA LYS A 114 -9.20 -25.64 8.60
C LYS A 114 -9.73 -27.07 8.79
N ARG A 115 -9.84 -27.86 7.71
CA ARG A 115 -10.22 -29.28 7.80
C ARG A 115 -9.13 -30.13 8.45
N ALA A 116 -7.85 -29.87 8.11
CA ALA A 116 -6.71 -30.59 8.68
C ALA A 116 -6.50 -30.31 10.18
N ALA A 117 -6.81 -29.08 10.64
CA ALA A 117 -6.75 -28.70 12.06
C ALA A 117 -7.78 -29.45 12.94
N GLY A 118 -8.76 -30.12 12.35
CA GLY A 118 -9.70 -30.97 13.09
C GLY A 118 -10.56 -30.17 14.08
N VAL A 119 -10.64 -30.64 15.33
CA VAL A 119 -11.48 -30.08 16.41
C VAL A 119 -10.68 -29.28 17.44
N ASP A 120 -9.39 -29.04 17.21
CA ASP A 120 -8.57 -28.24 18.13
C ASP A 120 -9.12 -26.80 18.21
N PRO A 121 -9.66 -26.37 19.38
CA PRO A 121 -10.25 -25.05 19.53
C PRO A 121 -9.23 -23.92 19.38
N LEU A 122 -7.97 -24.14 19.83
CA LEU A 122 -6.93 -23.12 19.75
C LEU A 122 -6.52 -22.89 18.29
N ALA A 123 -6.22 -23.96 17.57
CA ALA A 123 -5.87 -23.88 16.15
C ALA A 123 -6.99 -23.25 15.31
N ARG A 124 -8.26 -23.52 15.65
CA ARG A 124 -9.41 -22.88 14.97
C ARG A 124 -9.51 -21.39 15.24
N GLN A 125 -9.19 -20.95 16.46
CA GLN A 125 -9.19 -19.53 16.81
C GLN A 125 -8.06 -18.80 16.08
N GLU A 126 -6.84 -19.34 16.08
CA GLU A 126 -5.70 -18.74 15.37
C GLU A 126 -5.97 -18.59 13.86
N LEU A 127 -6.60 -19.61 13.24
CA LEU A 127 -7.00 -19.54 11.83
C LEU A 127 -8.16 -18.57 11.55
N ALA A 128 -8.96 -18.23 12.57
CA ALA A 128 -10.00 -17.21 12.45
C ALA A 128 -9.41 -15.80 12.58
N ASP A 129 -8.52 -15.61 13.55
CA ASP A 129 -7.81 -14.34 13.77
C ASP A 129 -6.93 -13.98 12.56
N GLU A 130 -6.23 -14.96 11.97
CA GLU A 130 -5.45 -14.77 10.74
C GLU A 130 -6.34 -14.34 9.56
N GLU A 131 -7.51 -14.97 9.39
CA GLU A 131 -8.44 -14.61 8.32
C GLU A 131 -8.95 -13.18 8.48
N GLU A 132 -9.28 -12.78 9.70
CA GLU A 132 -9.73 -11.41 10.00
C GLU A 132 -8.62 -10.39 9.72
N ALA A 133 -7.40 -10.66 10.20
CA ALA A 133 -6.24 -9.82 9.94
C ALA A 133 -5.96 -9.68 8.44
N ARG A 134 -6.06 -10.78 7.68
CA ARG A 134 -5.89 -10.78 6.23
C ARG A 134 -6.95 -9.96 5.51
N GLU A 135 -8.22 -10.06 5.90
CA GLU A 135 -9.28 -9.26 5.27
C GLU A 135 -9.12 -7.76 5.55
N ILE A 136 -8.65 -7.38 6.75
CA ILE A 136 -8.27 -6.00 7.06
C ILE A 136 -7.11 -5.57 6.16
N HIS A 137 -6.05 -6.38 6.06
CA HIS A 137 -4.90 -6.10 5.21
C HIS A 137 -5.31 -5.93 3.73
N PHE A 138 -6.14 -6.83 3.21
CA PHE A 138 -6.63 -6.79 1.82
C PHE A 138 -7.46 -5.54 1.53
N ARG A 139 -8.28 -5.10 2.48
CA ARG A 139 -9.04 -3.85 2.37
C ARG A 139 -8.11 -2.63 2.35
N LEU A 140 -7.06 -2.63 3.17
CA LEU A 140 -6.11 -1.52 3.25
C LEU A 140 -5.32 -1.34 1.95
N LEU A 141 -4.94 -2.43 1.29
CA LEU A 141 -4.26 -2.41 -0.01
C LEU A 141 -5.08 -1.74 -1.13
N GLU A 142 -6.40 -1.66 -1.00
CA GLU A 142 -7.24 -0.94 -1.98
C GLU A 142 -6.94 0.56 -2.03
N GLN A 143 -6.30 1.10 -0.99
CA GLN A 143 -5.82 2.47 -0.95
C GLN A 143 -4.45 2.56 -1.63
N PRO A 144 -4.30 3.31 -2.75
CA PRO A 144 -3.06 3.35 -3.52
C PRO A 144 -1.84 3.76 -2.70
N LEU A 145 -1.98 4.74 -1.80
CA LEU A 145 -0.89 5.12 -0.91
C LEU A 145 -0.44 3.99 0.02
N VAL A 146 -1.37 3.20 0.56
CA VAL A 146 -1.04 2.07 1.43
C VAL A 146 -0.33 0.97 0.64
N ALA A 147 -0.83 0.63 -0.55
CA ALA A 147 -0.17 -0.34 -1.43
C ALA A 147 1.25 0.08 -1.83
N ASP A 148 1.48 1.39 -2.01
CA ASP A 148 2.81 1.92 -2.32
C ASP A 148 3.74 1.83 -1.12
N LEU A 149 3.24 2.14 0.09
CA LEU A 149 4.02 2.12 1.33
C LEU A 149 4.42 0.72 1.80
N LEU A 150 3.52 -0.26 1.67
CA LEU A 150 3.75 -1.63 2.12
C LEU A 150 4.69 -2.42 1.18
N HIS A 151 4.98 -1.88 0.01
CA HIS A 151 5.90 -2.55 -0.91
C HIS A 151 7.33 -2.59 -0.36
N PRO A 152 8.03 -3.73 -0.43
CA PRO A 152 9.43 -3.82 0.03
C PRO A 152 10.36 -2.83 -0.65
N GLU A 153 10.11 -2.54 -1.93
CA GLU A 153 10.81 -1.52 -2.71
C GLU A 153 9.91 -0.29 -2.92
N SER A 154 9.30 0.19 -1.85
CA SER A 154 8.46 1.40 -1.90
C SER A 154 9.25 2.58 -2.49
N PRO A 155 8.67 3.33 -3.45
CA PRO A 155 9.30 4.54 -3.95
C PRO A 155 9.19 5.72 -2.96
N ILE A 156 8.44 5.56 -1.87
CA ILE A 156 8.22 6.60 -0.85
C ILE A 156 9.27 6.42 0.24
N GLY A 157 10.30 7.26 0.20
CA GLY A 157 11.31 7.32 1.25
C GLY A 157 10.78 7.93 2.57
N PRO A 158 11.48 7.75 3.70
CA PRO A 158 11.07 8.30 5.00
C PRO A 158 10.88 9.83 5.00
N ASP A 159 11.74 10.56 4.29
CA ASP A 159 11.69 12.01 4.09
C ASP A 159 10.50 12.45 3.21
N GLN A 160 9.91 11.50 2.48
CA GLN A 160 8.80 11.72 1.56
C GLN A 160 7.46 11.22 2.10
N LEU A 161 7.44 10.56 3.27
CA LEU A 161 6.21 10.05 3.87
C LEU A 161 5.26 11.19 4.23
N ALA A 162 5.71 12.17 5.00
CA ALA A 162 4.89 13.32 5.38
C ALA A 162 4.26 14.06 4.19
N PRO A 163 5.01 14.48 3.15
CA PRO A 163 4.41 15.13 1.99
C PRO A 163 3.49 14.20 1.19
N ALA A 164 3.78 12.89 1.10
CA ALA A 164 2.89 11.94 0.46
C ALA A 164 1.54 11.83 1.18
N VAL A 165 1.55 11.65 2.50
CA VAL A 165 0.34 11.56 3.33
C VAL A 165 -0.46 12.87 3.30
N LEU A 166 0.21 14.02 3.43
CA LEU A 166 -0.46 15.34 3.40
C LEU A 166 -1.03 15.71 2.03
N SER A 167 -0.59 15.05 0.96
CA SER A 167 -1.12 15.21 -0.39
C SER A 167 -2.23 14.22 -0.75
N ALA A 168 -2.42 13.17 0.07
CA ALA A 168 -3.32 12.06 -0.20
C ALA A 168 -4.80 12.43 -0.01
N THR A 169 -5.74 11.50 -0.21
CA THR A 169 -7.13 11.71 0.23
C THR A 169 -7.27 11.50 1.74
N LEU A 170 -8.38 11.96 2.36
CA LEU A 170 -8.62 11.68 3.79
C LEU A 170 -8.76 10.19 4.08
N ASP A 171 -9.36 9.43 3.15
CA ASP A 171 -9.50 7.98 3.28
C ASP A 171 -8.14 7.27 3.23
N GLU A 172 -7.24 7.70 2.34
CA GLU A 172 -5.86 7.20 2.31
C GLU A 172 -5.11 7.54 3.60
N VAL A 173 -5.26 8.75 4.15
CA VAL A 173 -4.64 9.10 5.45
C VAL A 173 -5.18 8.20 6.55
N ALA A 174 -6.50 8.00 6.63
CA ALA A 174 -7.10 7.11 7.63
C ALA A 174 -6.63 5.65 7.49
N ALA A 175 -6.34 5.20 6.28
CA ALA A 175 -5.81 3.86 6.03
C ALA A 175 -4.31 3.76 6.39
N VAL A 176 -3.52 4.79 6.11
CA VAL A 176 -2.11 4.86 6.55
C VAL A 176 -2.02 4.80 8.08
N LEU A 177 -2.89 5.51 8.79
CA LEU A 177 -2.91 5.50 10.26
C LEU A 177 -3.31 4.14 10.86
N GLN A 178 -3.88 3.21 10.07
CA GLN A 178 -4.16 1.84 10.51
C GLN A 178 -2.96 0.90 10.38
N ILE A 179 -1.95 1.25 9.55
CA ILE A 179 -0.75 0.42 9.35
C ILE A 179 0.46 0.90 10.15
N LEU A 180 0.44 2.16 10.60
CA LEU A 180 1.51 2.74 11.40
C LEU A 180 1.28 2.45 12.89
N ASP A 181 2.36 2.18 13.60
CA ASP A 181 2.33 2.12 15.07
C ASP A 181 2.24 3.54 15.68
N PRO A 182 1.97 3.67 17.00
CA PRO A 182 1.85 4.97 17.65
C PRO A 182 3.11 5.85 17.58
N GLU A 183 4.31 5.25 17.58
CA GLU A 183 5.58 5.98 17.50
C GLU A 183 5.77 6.56 16.09
N GLN A 184 5.49 5.75 15.06
CA GLN A 184 5.48 6.17 13.67
C GLN A 184 4.45 7.27 13.40
N CYS A 185 3.25 7.17 14.01
CA CYS A 185 2.23 8.22 13.89
C CYS A 185 2.69 9.54 14.52
N ALA A 186 3.37 9.49 15.67
CA ALA A 186 3.91 10.67 16.33
C ALA A 186 5.02 11.31 15.49
N GLU A 187 5.94 10.51 14.94
CA GLU A 187 7.00 10.99 14.06
C GLU A 187 6.42 11.65 12.79
N LEU A 188 5.43 11.01 12.17
CA LEU A 188 4.72 11.55 11.02
C LEU A 188 4.05 12.89 11.34
N ALA A 189 3.43 13.02 12.52
CA ALA A 189 2.81 14.28 12.96
C ALA A 189 3.85 15.40 13.09
N ASP A 190 4.98 15.13 13.73
CA ASP A 190 6.06 16.12 13.91
C ASP A 190 6.68 16.56 12.58
N GLN A 191 6.90 15.61 11.66
CA GLN A 191 7.36 15.92 10.30
C GLN A 191 6.32 16.76 9.55
N ALA A 192 5.04 16.40 9.63
CA ALA A 192 3.95 17.10 8.98
C ALA A 192 3.78 18.54 9.51
N ILE A 193 3.85 18.75 10.83
CA ILE A 193 3.79 20.09 11.43
C ILE A 193 4.90 20.98 10.87
N ARG A 194 6.16 20.52 10.97
CA ARG A 194 7.33 21.27 10.50
C ARG A 194 7.23 21.61 9.02
N LEU A 195 6.80 20.65 8.20
CA LEU A 195 6.63 20.86 6.77
C LEU A 195 5.56 21.93 6.47
N LEU A 196 4.40 21.88 7.14
CA LEU A 196 3.33 22.83 6.90
C LEU A 196 3.66 24.24 7.41
N GLU A 197 4.42 24.37 8.51
CA GLU A 197 4.93 25.64 9.00
C GLU A 197 5.90 26.28 8.01
N ASP A 198 6.87 25.51 7.52
CA ASP A 198 7.83 25.97 6.50
C ASP A 198 7.09 26.40 5.22
N ARG A 199 6.17 25.58 4.71
CA ARG A 199 5.41 25.90 3.49
C ARG A 199 4.50 27.11 3.67
N ALA A 200 3.84 27.26 4.82
CA ALA A 200 3.05 28.44 5.12
C ALA A 200 3.91 29.71 5.18
N ALA A 201 5.13 29.64 5.75
CA ALA A 201 6.06 30.76 5.79
C ALA A 201 6.54 31.19 4.38
N GLN A 202 6.57 30.25 3.44
CA GLN A 202 6.83 30.49 2.03
C GLN A 202 5.61 30.98 1.24
N GLY A 203 4.45 31.17 1.89
CA GLY A 203 3.22 31.65 1.27
C GLY A 203 2.40 30.59 0.53
N VAL A 204 2.71 29.30 0.73
CA VAL A 204 1.93 28.18 0.17
C VAL A 204 0.60 28.05 0.90
N ASP A 205 -0.50 27.89 0.15
CA ASP A 205 -1.77 27.51 0.75
C ASP A 205 -1.72 26.06 1.26
N VAL A 206 -1.75 25.92 2.58
CA VAL A 206 -1.69 24.64 3.28
C VAL A 206 -3.05 24.23 3.89
N ALA A 207 -4.15 24.94 3.59
CA ALA A 207 -5.44 24.67 4.23
C ALA A 207 -5.92 23.23 4.04
N ALA A 208 -5.76 22.68 2.84
CA ALA A 208 -6.13 21.31 2.55
C ALA A 208 -5.23 20.31 3.29
N ALA A 209 -3.92 20.56 3.36
CA ALA A 209 -2.96 19.71 4.06
C ALA A 209 -3.18 19.74 5.59
N ARG A 210 -3.56 20.90 6.15
CA ARG A 210 -3.91 21.04 7.57
C ARG A 210 -5.04 20.11 8.00
N ARG A 211 -6.08 19.93 7.17
CA ARG A 211 -7.16 18.97 7.48
C ARG A 211 -6.68 17.53 7.63
N ARG A 212 -5.62 17.15 6.90
CA ARG A 212 -5.01 15.81 6.98
C ARG A 212 -4.11 15.70 8.19
N LEU A 213 -3.36 16.75 8.50
CA LEU A 213 -2.63 16.85 9.76
C LEU A 213 -3.58 16.74 10.96
N ASP A 214 -4.74 17.39 10.93
CA ASP A 214 -5.71 17.30 12.02
C ASP A 214 -6.18 15.85 12.23
N LEU A 215 -6.41 15.09 11.16
CA LEU A 215 -6.74 13.65 11.25
C LEU A 215 -5.59 12.84 11.89
N ILE A 216 -4.34 13.11 11.52
CA ILE A 216 -3.15 12.48 12.12
C ILE A 216 -3.12 12.80 13.63
N LEU A 217 -3.30 14.06 14.01
CA LEU A 217 -3.29 14.49 15.42
C LEU A 217 -4.46 13.90 16.23
N THR A 218 -5.65 13.77 15.62
CA THR A 218 -6.79 13.11 16.26
C THR A 218 -6.49 11.64 16.55
N SER A 219 -5.80 10.93 15.65
CA SER A 219 -5.43 9.52 15.89
C SER A 219 -4.49 9.33 17.08
N LEU A 220 -3.70 10.35 17.41
CA LEU A 220 -2.80 10.39 18.56
C LEU A 220 -3.51 10.85 19.85
N GLY A 221 -4.80 11.19 19.81
CA GLY A 221 -5.50 11.79 20.94
C GLY A 221 -5.09 13.24 21.25
N VAL A 222 -4.38 13.90 20.32
CA VAL A 222 -3.88 15.28 20.47
C VAL A 222 -4.90 16.33 19.95
N GLY A 223 -6.01 15.87 19.36
CA GLY A 223 -6.99 16.70 18.65
C GLY A 223 -7.89 17.63 19.47
N ASP A 224 -7.71 17.76 20.80
CA ASP A 224 -8.62 18.54 21.67
C ASP A 224 -7.92 19.65 22.50
N ALA A 225 -6.71 20.06 22.11
CA ALA A 225 -6.06 21.23 22.73
C ALA A 225 -6.44 22.53 21.98
N PRO A 226 -7.05 23.53 22.63
CA PRO A 226 -7.37 24.80 21.99
C PRO A 226 -6.06 25.51 21.60
N ARG A 227 -5.86 25.72 20.29
CA ARG A 227 -4.80 26.59 19.78
C ARG A 227 -5.21 28.04 20.03
N HIS A 228 -4.60 28.66 21.04
CA HIS A 228 -4.75 30.09 21.38
C HIS A 228 -4.09 31.00 20.34
#